data_AF-A0A1I3WWF9-F1
#
_entry.id   AF-A0A1I3WWF9-F1
#
_cell.length_a   1.000
_cell.length_b   1.000
_cell.length_c   1.000
_cell.angle_alpha   90.00
_cell.angle_beta   90.00
_cell.angle_gamma   90.00
#
_symmetry.space_group_name_H-M   'P 1'
#
loop_
_entity.id
_entity.type
_entity.pdbx_description
1 polymer ?
#
loop_
_entity_poly.entity_id
_entity_poly.type
_entity_poly.pdbx_seq_one_letter_code
_entity_poly.pdbx_strand_id
1 'polypeptide(L)'
;MDEVTLVKTRLQAGIWEGELHVSGEAAPLPEIEVTHLDQPVSGGHTLSEDPERDGVWFFRFAVPGELLGDGVQTFVFSDRGTGAVLNSLTLIAGEALADDIRAEMDLLRQELDMLKRAFRRHCLDTGAN
;
A
#
# COMPACT_ATOMS: atom_id res chain seq x y z
N MET A 1 5.72 20.35 6.07
CA MET A 1 5.82 18.96 5.61
C MET A 1 4.55 18.78 4.83
N ASP A 2 4.65 18.87 3.52
CA ASP A 2 3.48 18.93 2.65
C ASP A 2 2.78 17.59 2.72
N GLU A 3 1.55 17.59 3.24
CA GLU A 3 0.81 16.38 3.53
C GLU A 3 0.03 16.00 2.27
N VAL A 4 0.67 15.16 1.45
CA VAL A 4 0.04 14.49 0.33
C VAL A 4 -0.66 13.24 0.86
N THR A 5 -1.97 13.13 0.64
CA THR A 5 -2.75 11.97 1.08
C THR A 5 -3.56 11.42 -0.08
N LEU A 6 -3.44 10.12 -0.35
CA LEU A 6 -4.29 9.43 -1.32
C LEU A 6 -5.36 8.64 -0.57
N VAL A 7 -6.63 8.97 -0.78
CA VAL A 7 -7.77 8.35 -0.09
C VAL A 7 -8.58 7.51 -1.08
N LYS A 8 -8.81 6.23 -0.77
CA LYS A 8 -9.65 5.36 -1.60
C LYS A 8 -11.10 5.85 -1.59
N THR A 9 -11.72 5.95 -2.76
CA THR A 9 -13.16 6.22 -2.90
C THR A 9 -13.93 4.96 -3.28
N ARG A 10 -13.47 4.21 -4.28
CA ARG A 10 -14.13 2.95 -4.71
C ARG A 10 -13.19 2.00 -5.44
N LEU A 11 -13.65 0.76 -5.60
CA LEU A 11 -13.06 -0.23 -6.50
C LEU A 11 -14.22 -0.89 -7.27
N GLN A 12 -14.27 -0.70 -8.59
CA GLN A 12 -15.34 -1.24 -9.42
C GLN A 12 -14.82 -1.62 -10.80
N ALA A 13 -15.23 -2.78 -11.32
CA ALA A 13 -14.85 -3.27 -12.65
C ALA A 13 -13.32 -3.30 -12.88
N GLY A 14 -12.55 -3.67 -11.85
CA GLY A 14 -11.08 -3.69 -11.91
C GLY A 14 -10.43 -2.31 -11.87
N ILE A 15 -11.18 -1.24 -11.63
CA ILE A 15 -10.67 0.12 -11.51
C ILE A 15 -10.72 0.55 -10.06
N TRP A 16 -9.54 0.79 -9.50
CA TRP A 16 -9.39 1.43 -8.20
C TRP A 16 -9.44 2.95 -8.38
N GLU A 17 -10.22 3.61 -7.54
CA GLU A 17 -10.39 5.06 -7.57
C GLU A 17 -10.10 5.64 -6.20
N GLY A 18 -9.47 6.80 -6.21
CA GLY A 18 -9.16 7.56 -5.02
C GLY A 18 -9.06 9.06 -5.31
N GLU A 19 -9.07 9.83 -4.24
CA GLU A 19 -8.81 11.27 -4.25
C GLU A 19 -7.42 11.50 -3.67
N LEU A 20 -6.56 12.13 -4.46
CA LEU A 20 -5.30 12.67 -3.99
C LEU A 20 -5.57 14.07 -3.47
N HIS A 21 -5.23 14.31 -2.21
CA HIS A 21 -5.26 15.62 -1.58
C HIS A 21 -3.82 16.12 -1.47
N VAL A 22 -3.54 17.29 -2.05
CA VAL A 22 -2.24 17.96 -1.91
C VAL A 22 -2.47 19.23 -1.12
N SER A 23 -1.91 19.27 0.08
CA SER A 23 -2.04 20.42 0.98
C SER A 23 -0.94 21.44 0.67
N GLY A 24 -1.34 22.64 0.23
CA GLY A 24 -0.45 23.81 0.07
C GLY A 24 -0.38 24.35 -1.36
N GLU A 25 -0.48 25.67 -1.53
CA GLU A 25 -0.50 26.39 -2.82
C GLU A 25 0.76 26.19 -3.70
N ALA A 26 1.85 25.62 -3.15
CA ALA A 26 3.14 25.52 -3.82
C ALA A 26 3.76 24.10 -3.85
N ALA A 27 3.05 23.09 -3.35
CA ALA A 27 3.55 21.72 -3.38
C ALA A 27 3.46 21.18 -4.82
N PRO A 28 4.56 20.72 -5.44
CA PRO A 28 4.50 20.11 -6.75
C PRO A 28 3.61 18.86 -6.70
N LEU A 29 2.82 18.65 -7.76
CA LEU A 29 2.00 17.44 -7.88
C LEU A 29 2.94 16.21 -7.84
N PRO A 30 2.72 15.25 -6.92
CA PRO A 30 3.58 14.08 -6.81
C PRO A 30 3.46 13.22 -8.07
N GLU A 31 4.60 12.69 -8.53
CA GLU A 31 4.60 11.65 -9.55
C GLU A 31 4.28 10.32 -8.85
N ILE A 32 3.07 9.80 -9.07
CA ILE A 32 2.65 8.55 -8.44
C ILE A 32 3.27 7.37 -9.18
N GLU A 33 4.02 6.56 -8.45
CA GLU A 33 4.48 5.26 -8.90
C GLU A 33 3.58 4.16 -8.33
N VAL A 34 3.29 3.14 -9.14
CA VAL A 34 2.58 1.94 -8.71
C VAL A 34 3.54 0.76 -8.82
N THR A 35 3.70 0.00 -7.74
CA THR A 35 4.50 -1.24 -7.75
C THR A 35 3.66 -2.45 -7.39
N HIS A 36 4.04 -3.61 -7.93
CA HIS A 36 3.52 -4.93 -7.57
C HIS A 36 4.72 -5.85 -7.38
N LEU A 37 4.83 -6.48 -6.20
CA LEU A 37 6.00 -7.28 -5.81
C LEU A 37 7.33 -6.52 -6.01
N ASP A 38 7.35 -5.24 -5.61
CA ASP A 38 8.47 -4.30 -5.78
C ASP A 38 8.90 -4.06 -7.24
N GLN A 39 8.09 -4.48 -8.22
CA GLN A 39 8.30 -4.20 -9.63
C GLN A 39 7.37 -3.07 -10.09
N PRO A 40 7.88 -2.05 -10.81
CA PRO A 40 7.04 -0.99 -11.36
C PRO A 40 5.97 -1.54 -12.30
N VAL A 41 4.72 -1.16 -12.06
CA VAL A 41 3.59 -1.44 -12.94
C VAL A 41 3.56 -0.36 -14.02
N SER A 42 3.80 -0.77 -15.26
CA SER A 42 3.87 0.16 -16.39
C SER A 42 2.48 0.60 -16.83
N GLY A 43 2.21 1.90 -16.74
CA GLY A 43 0.92 2.46 -17.13
C GLY A 43 -0.22 1.97 -16.23
N GLY A 44 -1.45 2.32 -16.63
CA GLY A 44 -2.66 1.85 -15.93
C GLY A 44 -3.17 2.78 -14.84
N HIS A 45 -2.49 3.89 -14.51
CA HIS A 45 -3.07 4.94 -13.68
C HIS A 45 -3.19 6.28 -14.40
N THR A 46 -4.17 7.08 -13.98
CA THR A 46 -4.41 8.44 -14.47
C THR A 46 -4.70 9.34 -13.28
N LEU A 47 -4.24 10.59 -13.36
CA LEU A 47 -4.53 11.64 -12.39
C LEU A 47 -5.19 12.80 -13.13
N SER A 48 -6.36 13.23 -12.67
CA SER A 48 -7.09 14.36 -13.23
C SER A 48 -7.55 15.29 -12.12
N GLU A 49 -7.34 16.60 -12.30
CA GLU A 49 -7.76 17.62 -11.34
C GLU A 49 -9.28 17.65 -11.16
N ASP A 50 -9.74 17.87 -9.93
CA ASP A 50 -11.14 18.13 -9.65
C ASP A 50 -11.46 19.61 -9.97
N PRO A 51 -12.35 19.89 -10.93
CA PRO A 51 -12.67 21.27 -11.32
C PRO A 51 -13.41 22.07 -10.22
N GLU A 52 -13.94 21.42 -9.18
CA GLU A 52 -14.70 22.06 -8.11
C GLU A 52 -13.88 22.25 -6.82
N ARG A 53 -12.77 21.53 -6.67
CA ARG A 53 -11.99 21.48 -5.41
C ARG A 53 -10.50 21.64 -5.67
N ASP A 54 -9.99 22.83 -5.39
CA ASP A 54 -8.55 23.11 -5.42
C ASP A 54 -7.81 22.15 -4.47
N GLY A 55 -6.67 21.63 -4.93
CA GLY A 55 -5.89 20.69 -4.12
C GLY A 55 -6.45 19.27 -4.08
N VAL A 56 -7.41 18.93 -4.96
CA VAL A 56 -7.96 17.58 -5.10
C VAL A 56 -7.80 17.06 -6.53
N TRP A 57 -7.31 15.83 -6.65
CA TRP A 57 -7.18 15.14 -7.93
C TRP A 57 -7.81 13.76 -7.86
N PHE A 58 -8.56 13.38 -8.88
CA PHE A 58 -9.05 12.03 -9.07
C PHE A 58 -7.92 11.13 -9.58
N PHE A 59 -7.54 10.17 -8.77
CA PHE A 59 -6.64 9.09 -9.13
C PHE A 59 -7.46 7.86 -9.54
N ARG A 60 -7.14 7.30 -10.70
CA ARG A 60 -7.72 6.04 -11.18
C ARG A 60 -6.57 5.09 -11.49
N PHE A 61 -6.68 3.83 -11.06
CA PHE A 61 -5.75 2.76 -11.40
C PHE A 61 -6.54 1.55 -11.90
N ALA A 62 -6.41 1.24 -13.18
CA ALA A 62 -6.90 0.01 -13.78
C ALA A 62 -5.92 -1.12 -13.44
N VAL A 63 -6.40 -2.11 -12.68
CA VAL A 63 -5.59 -3.25 -12.28
C VAL A 63 -5.26 -4.08 -13.52
N PRO A 64 -3.97 -4.29 -13.86
CA PRO A 64 -3.60 -5.10 -15.00
C PRO A 64 -4.02 -6.55 -14.78
N GLY A 65 -4.73 -7.11 -15.76
CA GLY A 65 -5.28 -8.47 -15.67
C GLY A 65 -4.19 -9.54 -15.61
N GLU A 66 -3.05 -9.28 -16.24
CA GLU A 66 -1.86 -10.13 -16.23
C GLU A 66 -1.16 -10.22 -14.86
N LEU A 67 -1.44 -9.26 -13.96
CA LEU A 67 -0.94 -9.25 -12.58
C LEU A 67 -1.96 -9.82 -11.58
N LEU A 68 -3.13 -10.26 -12.07
CA LEU A 68 -4.11 -10.97 -11.25
C LEU A 68 -3.77 -12.47 -11.22
N GLY A 69 -3.83 -13.05 -10.03
CA GLY A 69 -3.62 -14.48 -9.82
C GLY A 69 -4.16 -14.90 -8.46
N ASP A 70 -4.18 -16.20 -8.22
CA ASP A 70 -4.58 -16.77 -6.92
C ASP A 70 -3.67 -16.25 -5.80
N GLY A 71 -4.24 -16.13 -4.61
CA GLY A 71 -3.55 -15.62 -3.43
C GLY A 71 -3.82 -14.13 -3.17
N VAL A 72 -2.88 -13.50 -2.47
CA VAL A 72 -2.91 -12.07 -2.14
C VAL A 72 -2.00 -11.31 -3.11
N GLN A 73 -2.56 -10.33 -3.81
CA GLN A 73 -1.83 -9.41 -4.66
C GLN A 73 -1.89 -8.01 -4.03
N THR A 74 -0.73 -7.40 -3.80
CA THR A 74 -0.64 -6.05 -3.22
C THR A 74 0.01 -5.11 -4.21
N PHE A 75 -0.70 -4.03 -4.50
CA PHE A 75 -0.21 -2.89 -5.26
C PHE A 75 0.06 -1.75 -4.29
N VAL A 76 1.23 -1.14 -4.38
CA VAL A 76 1.62 -0.01 -3.55
C VAL A 76 1.65 1.25 -4.41
N PHE A 77 1.02 2.32 -3.93
CA PHE A 77 1.02 3.62 -4.57
C PHE A 77 1.93 4.53 -3.75
N SER A 78 3.00 5.02 -4.35
CA SER A 78 4.00 5.86 -3.69
C SER A 78 4.30 7.11 -4.49
N ASP A 79 4.74 8.16 -3.81
CA ASP A 79 5.37 9.31 -4.46
C ASP A 79 6.78 8.92 -4.90
N ARG A 80 7.04 8.98 -6.22
CA ARG A 80 8.33 8.63 -6.83
C ARG A 80 9.47 9.52 -6.34
N GLY A 81 9.20 10.79 -6.04
CA GLY A 81 10.22 11.76 -5.64
C GLY A 81 10.72 11.51 -4.22
N THR A 82 9.82 11.12 -3.32
CA THR A 82 10.13 10.95 -1.89
C THR A 82 10.23 9.49 -1.45
N GLY A 83 9.67 8.55 -2.22
CA GLY A 83 9.47 7.15 -1.83
C GLY A 83 8.37 6.97 -0.78
N ALA A 84 7.63 8.02 -0.43
CA ALA A 84 6.58 7.94 0.57
C ALA A 84 5.39 7.12 0.04
N VAL A 85 4.97 6.12 0.81
CA VAL A 85 3.77 5.32 0.48
C VAL A 85 2.53 6.17 0.76
N LEU A 86 1.73 6.38 -0.28
CA LEU A 86 0.51 7.17 -0.25
C LEU A 86 -0.73 6.30 0.05
N ASN A 87 -0.81 5.12 -0.57
CA ASN A 87 -1.85 4.12 -0.31
C ASN A 87 -1.43 2.74 -0.85
N SER A 88 -2.27 1.73 -0.66
CA SER A 88 -2.11 0.40 -1.24
C SER A 88 -3.45 -0.24 -1.59
N LEU A 89 -3.46 -1.09 -2.61
CA LEU A 89 -4.58 -1.95 -2.97
C LEU A 89 -4.20 -3.41 -2.72
N THR A 90 -4.99 -4.11 -1.90
CA THR A 90 -4.92 -5.56 -1.74
C THR A 90 -6.07 -6.23 -2.47
N LEU A 91 -5.75 -7.17 -3.36
CA LEU A 91 -6.69 -8.06 -4.03
C LEU A 91 -6.46 -9.48 -3.53
N ILE A 92 -7.56 -10.17 -3.25
CA ILE A 92 -7.54 -11.57 -2.80
C ILE A 92 -8.39 -12.36 -3.78
N ALA A 93 -7.79 -13.36 -4.43
CA ALA A 93 -8.46 -14.22 -5.42
C ALA A 93 -8.08 -15.70 -5.21
N GLY A 94 -8.89 -16.61 -5.74
CA GLY A 94 -8.72 -18.06 -5.58
C GLY A 94 -9.62 -18.68 -4.49
N GLU A 95 -9.56 -20.00 -4.34
CA GLU A 95 -10.34 -20.76 -3.35
C GLU A 95 -9.67 -20.78 -1.96
N ALA A 96 -10.48 -20.64 -0.91
CA ALA A 96 -10.17 -20.91 0.51
C ALA A 96 -8.94 -20.22 1.15
N LEU A 97 -8.56 -19.02 0.71
CA LEU A 97 -7.40 -18.31 1.25
C LEU A 97 -7.58 -17.74 2.68
N ALA A 98 -8.81 -17.55 3.14
CA ALA A 98 -9.08 -16.78 4.36
C ALA A 98 -8.74 -17.53 5.67
N ASP A 99 -8.95 -18.84 5.72
CA ASP A 99 -8.71 -19.63 6.93
C ASP A 99 -7.25 -20.09 7.03
N ASP A 100 -6.63 -20.50 5.91
CA ASP A 100 -5.22 -20.88 5.88
C ASP A 100 -4.28 -19.68 6.10
N ILE A 101 -4.58 -18.49 5.54
CA ILE A 101 -3.76 -17.30 5.82
C ILE A 101 -3.87 -16.85 7.29
N ARG A 102 -5.04 -16.96 7.93
CA ARG A 102 -5.14 -16.64 9.37
C ARG A 102 -4.29 -17.60 10.20
N ALA A 103 -4.30 -18.89 9.84
CA ALA A 103 -3.47 -19.89 10.51
C ALA A 103 -1.97 -19.58 10.35
N GLU A 104 -1.50 -19.27 9.13
CA GLU A 104 -0.11 -18.90 8.87
C GLU A 104 0.29 -17.57 9.52
N MET A 105 -0.59 -16.57 9.53
CA MET A 105 -0.36 -15.30 10.23
C MET A 105 -0.26 -15.48 11.75
N ASP A 106 -1.06 -16.36 12.33
CA ASP A 106 -1.01 -16.66 13.75
C ASP A 106 0.29 -17.41 14.10
N LEU A 107 0.75 -18.32 13.24
CA LEU A 107 2.05 -18.98 13.38
C LEU A 107 3.20 -17.97 13.31
N LEU A 108 3.20 -17.06 12.33
CA LEU A 108 4.22 -16.00 12.21
C LEU A 108 4.26 -15.08 13.44
N ARG A 109 3.11 -14.76 14.04
CA ARG A 109 3.06 -13.99 15.29
C ARG A 109 3.66 -14.76 16.47
N GLN A 110 3.39 -16.06 16.56
CA GLN A 110 3.97 -16.91 17.60
C GLN A 110 5.50 -16.96 17.50
N GLU A 111 6.04 -17.15 16.28
CA GLU A 111 7.47 -17.12 16.02
C GLU A 111 8.09 -15.76 16.37
N LEU A 112 7.43 -14.66 15.99
CA LEU A 112 7.89 -13.31 16.30
C LEU A 112 7.88 -13.04 17.82
N ASP A 113 6.90 -13.56 18.55
CA ASP A 113 6.83 -13.45 20.00
C ASP A 113 7.92 -14.27 20.70
N MET A 114 8.25 -15.44 20.16
CA MET A 114 9.38 -16.24 20.63
C MET A 114 10.71 -15.48 20.42
N LEU A 115 10.90 -14.88 19.25
CA LEU A 115 12.06 -14.04 18.95
C LEU A 115 12.15 -12.84 19.89
N LYS A 116 11.04 -12.12 20.10
CA LYS A 116 10.97 -10.99 21.04
C LYS A 116 11.32 -11.39 22.47
N ARG A 117 10.88 -12.56 22.93
CA ARG A 117 11.21 -13.08 24.27
C ARG A 117 12.70 -13.39 24.37
N ALA A 118 13.28 -14.06 23.38
CA ALA A 118 14.71 -14.36 23.34
C ALA A 118 15.54 -13.08 23.32
N PHE A 119 15.14 -12.09 22.52
CA PHE A 119 15.80 -10.79 22.44
C PHE A 119 15.71 -10.01 23.75
N ARG A 120 14.53 -9.92 24.38
CA ARG A 120 14.37 -9.28 25.70
C ARG A 120 15.24 -9.93 26.75
N ARG A 121 15.32 -11.27 26.77
CA ARG A 121 16.21 -11.99 27.69
C ARG A 121 17.67 -11.65 27.43
N HIS A 122 18.10 -11.65 26.17
CA HIS A 122 19.46 -11.28 25.80
C HIS A 122 19.83 -9.85 26.22
N CYS A 123 18.93 -8.88 26.06
CA CYS A 123 19.17 -7.50 26.51
C CYS A 123 19.28 -7.38 28.04
N LEU A 124 18.48 -8.15 28.79
CA LEU A 124 18.57 -8.19 30.25
C LEU A 124 19.85 -8.86 30.73
N ASP A 125 20.25 -9.97 30.11
CA ASP A 125 21.47 -10.70 30.44
C ASP A 125 22.73 -9.88 30.10
N THR A 126 22.68 -9.06 29.04
CA THR A 126 23.81 -8.21 28.62
C THR A 126 23.89 -6.89 29.41
N GLY A 127 22.78 -6.40 29.98
CA GLY A 127 22.75 -5.18 30.79
C GLY A 127 22.98 -5.40 32.30
N ALA A 128 23.06 -6.66 32.75
CA ALA A 128 23.28 -7.05 34.14
C ALA A 128 24.74 -7.43 34.46
N ASN A 129 25.66 -7.20 33.52
CA ASN A 129 27.10 -7.42 33.63
C ASN A 129 27.84 -6.10 33.39
#